data_AF-A0A9E2YC87-F1
#
_entry.id   AF-A0A9E2YC87-F1
#
_cell.length_a   1.000
_cell.length_b   1.000
_cell.length_c   1.000
_cell.angle_alpha   90.00
_cell.angle_beta   90.00
_cell.angle_gamma   90.00
#
_symmetry.space_group_name_H-M   'P 1'
#
loop_
_entity.id
_entity.type
_entity.pdbx_description
1 polymer ?
#
loop_
_entity_poly.entity_id
_entity_poly.type
_entity_poly.pdbx_seq_one_letter_code
_entity_poly.pdbx_strand_id
1 'polypeptide(L)' 'MKIAVMPGDGVGKEVVPEGLKLLSVAAKKFGFTYETTDYPFGAEHYLKTKITL' A
#
# COMPACT_ATOMS: atom_id res chain seq x y z
N MET A 1 8.26 -5.82 11.46
CA MET A 1 7.57 -4.54 11.18
C MET A 1 6.30 -4.82 10.40
N LYS A 2 5.18 -4.15 10.70
CA LYS A 2 3.90 -4.32 9.98
C LYS A 2 3.52 -3.01 9.30
N ILE A 3 3.13 -3.08 8.03
CA ILE A 3 2.85 -1.91 7.19
C ILE A 3 1.44 -2.06 6.61
N ALA A 4 0.57 -1.11 6.94
CA ALA A 4 -0.72 -0.97 6.27
C ALA A 4 -0.53 -0.26 4.92
N VAL A 5 -0.93 -0.91 3.84
CA VAL A 5 -0.84 -0.39 2.47
C VAL A 5 -2.19 0.16 2.07
N MET A 6 -2.27 1.48 1.88
CA MET A 6 -3.49 2.21 1.49
C MET A 6 -3.19 3.04 0.25
N PRO A 7 -3.33 2.48 -0.96
CA PRO A 7 -2.95 3.17 -2.20
C PRO A 7 -3.88 4.34 -2.55
N GLY A 8 -5.04 4.47 -1.91
CA GLY A 8 -6.01 5.52 -2.20
C GLY A 8 -6.54 5.45 -3.63
N ASP A 9 -6.71 6.60 -4.27
CA ASP A 9 -7.24 6.73 -5.64
C ASP A 9 -6.22 7.32 -6.62
N GLY A 10 -6.49 7.17 -7.91
CA GLY A 10 -5.67 7.75 -8.97
C GLY A 10 -4.21 7.30 -8.90
N VAL A 11 -3.29 8.25 -8.95
CA VAL A 11 -1.83 8.03 -9.01
C VAL A 11 -1.32 7.16 -7.87
N GLY A 12 -1.96 7.19 -6.70
CA GLY A 12 -1.58 6.36 -5.56
C GLY A 12 -1.56 4.86 -5.88
N LYS A 13 -2.47 4.39 -6.75
CA LYS A 13 -2.51 2.99 -7.23
C LYS A 13 -1.37 2.64 -8.17
N GLU A 14 -0.74 3.63 -8.78
CA GLU A 14 0.39 3.45 -9.69
C GLU A 14 1.73 3.53 -8.93
N VAL A 15 1.87 4.50 -8.01
CA VAL A 15 3.16 4.76 -7.33
C VAL A 15 3.42 3.86 -6.12
N VAL A 16 2.38 3.48 -5.37
CA VAL A 16 2.55 2.66 -4.15
C VAL A 16 3.13 1.27 -4.46
N PRO A 17 2.68 0.54 -5.50
CA PRO A 17 3.29 -0.73 -5.88
C PRO A 17 4.79 -0.62 -6.21
N GLU A 18 5.22 0.47 -6.86
CA GLU A 18 6.64 0.70 -7.16
C GLU A 18 7.46 0.98 -5.88
N GLY A 19 6.87 1.72 -4.94
CA GLY A 19 7.47 1.92 -3.61
C GLY A 19 7.69 0.60 -2.86
N LEU A 20 6.72 -0.33 -2.93
CA LEU A 20 6.85 -1.65 -2.29
C LEU A 20 7.94 -2.52 -2.94
N LYS A 21 8.19 -2.38 -4.25
CA LYS A 21 9.31 -3.05 -4.92
C LYS A 21 10.65 -2.55 -4.37
N LEU A 22 10.79 -1.22 -4.21
CA LEU A 22 11.99 -0.63 -3.61
C LEU A 22 12.17 -1.07 -2.15
N LEU A 23 11.07 -1.14 -1.39
CA LEU A 23 11.10 -1.62 -0.01
C LEU A 23 11.59 -3.07 0.08
N SER A 24 11.18 -3.94 -0.86
CA SER A 24 11.68 -5.32 -0.95
C SER A 24 13.19 -5.38 -1.18
N VAL A 25 13.71 -4.52 -2.07
CA VAL A 25 15.16 -4.42 -2.33
C VAL A 25 15.90 -3.90 -1.09
N ALA A 26 15.37 -2.89 -0.41
CA ALA A 26 15.95 -2.36 0.81
C ALA A 26 15.98 -3.40 1.94
N ALA A 27 14.88 -4.13 2.13
CA ALA A 27 14.79 -5.21 3.13
C ALA A 27 15.87 -6.28 2.92
N LYS A 28 16.09 -6.70 1.67
CA LYS A 28 17.17 -7.61 1.30
C LYS A 28 18.56 -7.02 1.55
N LYS A 29 18.77 -5.75 1.18
CA LYS A 29 20.07 -5.08 1.31
C LYS A 29 20.48 -4.84 2.77
N PHE A 30 19.53 -4.51 3.63
CA PHE A 30 19.77 -4.11 5.01
C PHE A 30 19.39 -5.18 6.04
N GLY A 31 18.88 -6.33 5.59
CA GLY A 31 18.64 -7.51 6.45
C GLY A 31 17.45 -7.37 7.41
N PHE A 32 16.42 -6.61 7.04
CA PHE A 32 15.21 -6.47 7.86
C PHE A 32 14.01 -7.16 7.23
N THR A 33 13.03 -7.53 8.08
CA THR A 33 11.78 -8.17 7.65
C THR A 33 10.58 -7.26 7.90
N TYR A 34 9.61 -7.35 7.00
CA TYR A 34 8.35 -6.63 7.09
C TYR A 34 7.20 -7.45 6.54
N GLU A 35 6.00 -7.10 6.96
CA GLU A 35 4.73 -7.66 6.49
C GLU A 35 3.86 -6.50 6.00
N THR A 36 3.16 -6.71 4.88
CA THR A 36 2.21 -5.73 4.33
C THR A 36 0.79 -6.26 4.43
N THR A 37 -0.14 -5.37 4.74
CA THR A 37 -1.58 -5.66 4.69
C THR A 37 -2.26 -4.57 3.88
N ASP A 38 -2.93 -4.96 2.80
CA ASP A 38 -3.68 -4.03 1.96
C ASP A 38 -5.01 -3.67 2.60
N TYR A 39 -5.30 -2.37 2.63
CA TYR A 39 -6.56 -1.83 3.11
C TYR A 39 -7.25 -1.05 1.99
N PRO A 40 -8.51 -1.36 1.68
CA PRO A 40 -9.27 -0.57 0.73
C PRO A 40 -9.54 0.81 1.33
N PHE A 41 -9.12 1.85 0.62
CA PHE A 41 -9.31 3.24 1.04
C PHE A 41 -9.44 4.12 -0.19
N GLY A 42 -10.21 5.19 -0.07
CA GLY A 42 -10.35 6.21 -1.11
C GLY A 42 -11.79 6.46 -1.56
N ALA A 43 -11.96 7.52 -2.35
CA ALA A 43 -13.20 7.92 -2.97
C ALA A 43 -13.77 6.81 -3.88
N GLU A 44 -12.95 6.08 -4.63
CA GLU A 44 -13.47 4.96 -5.45
C GLU A 44 -14.03 3.83 -4.58
N HIS A 45 -13.39 3.54 -3.45
CA HIS A 45 -13.92 2.57 -2.48
C HIS A 45 -15.25 3.08 -1.92
N TYR A 46 -15.29 4.33 -1.42
CA TYR A 46 -16.49 4.95 -0.89
C TYR A 46 -17.64 5.00 -1.91
N LEU A 47 -17.36 5.32 -3.17
CA LEU A 47 -18.38 5.36 -4.21
C LEU A 47 -19.05 3.98 -4.41
N LYS A 48 -18.26 2.90 -4.27
CA LYS A 48 -18.70 1.50 -4.40
C LYS A 48 -19.41 0.99 -3.14
N THR A 49 -18.89 1.27 -1.96
CA THR A 49 -19.31 0.62 -0.70
C THR A 49 -20.11 1.54 0.23
N LYS A 50 -20.11 2.85 -0.02
CA LYS A 50 -20.59 3.90 0.90
C LYS A 50 -19.86 3.92 2.25
N ILE A 51 -18.71 3.25 2.31
CA ILE A 51 -17.84 3.13 3.47
C ILE A 51 -16.46 3.64 3.04
N THR A 52 -15.84 4.49 3.84
CA THR A 52 -14.55 5.10 3.51
C THR A 52 -13.37 4.21 3.92
N LEU A 53 -13.57 3.35 4.93
CA LEU A 53 -12.57 2.47 5.53
C LEU A 53 -13.17 1.10 5.87
#